data_AF-A0A6A7LIK0-F1
#
_entry.id   AF-A0A6A7LIK0-F1
#
_cell.length_a   1.000
_cell.length_b   1.000
_cell.length_c   1.000
_cell.angle_alpha   90.00
_cell.angle_beta   90.00
_cell.angle_gamma   90.00
#
_symmetry.space_group_name_H-M   'P 1'
#
loop_
_entity.id
_entity.type
_entity.pdbx_description
1 polymer ?
#
loop_
_entity_poly.entity_id
_entity_poly.type
_entity_poly.pdbx_seq_one_letter_code
_entity_poly.pdbx_strand_id
1 'polypeptide(L)'
;MVRKNAINKYKLPVPKDLLQRIDRTSSPAHLGKLRNAIDFIVDNETPVLAADDGIIIFVNDSSNIGGANPVYWGHTNFIVIMHSNGEYSRYDHLSYNSSKVKVGQHVIAGEEIAKVGMTGYTYLPHLHFQVFVVIGINMWTDFKTLKV
;
A
#
# COMPACT_ATOMS: atom_id res chain seq x y z
N MET A 1 -23.09 -10.02 -4.58
CA MET A 1 -22.13 -10.83 -3.79
C MET A 1 -20.78 -10.12 -3.81
N VAL A 2 -20.22 -9.71 -2.66
CA VAL A 2 -18.97 -8.92 -2.65
C VAL A 2 -17.78 -9.85 -2.92
N ARG A 3 -16.96 -9.52 -3.95
CA ARG A 3 -15.80 -10.29 -4.42
C ARG A 3 -14.80 -10.61 -3.29
N LYS A 4 -14.11 -11.75 -3.38
CA LYS A 4 -13.11 -12.22 -2.39
C LYS A 4 -11.68 -12.22 -2.92
N ASN A 5 -11.50 -12.38 -4.23
CA ASN A 5 -10.20 -12.42 -4.90
C ASN A 5 -10.13 -11.25 -5.88
N ALA A 6 -8.90 -10.80 -6.16
CA ALA A 6 -8.65 -9.83 -7.20
C ALA A 6 -8.82 -10.44 -8.59
N ILE A 7 -9.15 -9.58 -9.54
CA ILE A 7 -9.22 -9.85 -10.98
C ILE A 7 -7.83 -9.68 -11.59
N ASN A 8 -7.13 -8.60 -11.22
CA ASN A 8 -5.82 -8.33 -11.77
C ASN A 8 -4.76 -9.24 -11.14
N LYS A 9 -3.75 -9.56 -11.94
CA LYS A 9 -2.51 -10.20 -11.47
C LYS A 9 -1.49 -9.10 -11.19
N TYR A 10 -1.46 -8.66 -9.94
CA TYR A 10 -0.56 -7.61 -9.50
C TYR A 10 0.90 -8.07 -9.52
N LYS A 11 1.78 -7.20 -10.04
CA LYS A 11 3.23 -7.38 -9.96
C LYS A 11 3.72 -7.12 -8.52
N LEU A 12 4.94 -7.55 -8.23
CA LEU A 12 5.59 -7.21 -6.96
C LEU A 12 5.73 -5.67 -6.87
N PRO A 13 5.24 -5.04 -5.78
CA PRO A 13 5.32 -3.59 -5.59
C PRO A 13 6.69 -3.13 -5.05
N VAL A 14 7.69 -4.01 -5.05
CA VAL A 14 9.08 -3.76 -4.66
C VAL A 14 10.01 -4.57 -5.58
N PRO A 15 11.27 -4.15 -5.78
CA PRO A 15 12.26 -4.93 -6.52
C PRO A 15 12.46 -6.33 -5.91
N LYS A 16 12.41 -7.37 -6.74
CA LYS A 16 12.44 -8.77 -6.29
C LYS A 16 13.77 -9.15 -5.62
N ASP A 17 14.86 -8.57 -6.10
CA ASP A 17 16.22 -8.77 -5.60
C ASP A 17 16.46 -8.15 -4.22
N LEU A 18 15.64 -7.18 -3.81
CA LEU A 18 15.69 -6.53 -2.50
C LEU A 18 14.68 -7.13 -1.49
N LEU A 19 13.79 -8.00 -1.96
CA LEU A 19 12.74 -8.61 -1.15
C LEU A 19 13.31 -9.66 -0.19
N GLN A 20 13.21 -9.40 1.11
CA GLN A 20 13.69 -10.30 2.15
C GLN A 20 12.64 -11.35 2.51
N ARG A 21 11.37 -10.92 2.65
CA ARG A 21 10.25 -11.78 3.03
C ARG A 21 8.91 -11.20 2.60
N ILE A 22 7.95 -12.07 2.28
CA ILE A 22 6.53 -11.73 2.17
C ILE A 22 5.82 -12.24 3.41
N ASP A 23 5.14 -11.35 4.12
CA ASP A 23 4.39 -11.68 5.33
C ASP A 23 2.91 -11.39 5.13
N ARG A 24 2.07 -12.36 5.46
CA ARG A 24 0.61 -12.27 5.35
C ARG A 24 -0.10 -12.53 6.67
N THR A 25 0.64 -12.88 7.72
CA THR A 25 0.06 -13.52 8.91
C THR A 25 0.59 -12.99 10.23
N SER A 26 1.82 -12.49 10.29
CA SER A 26 2.43 -12.11 11.57
C SER A 26 1.98 -10.73 12.07
N SER A 27 1.58 -9.84 11.17
CA SER A 27 1.19 -8.47 11.52
C SER A 27 -0.12 -8.45 12.31
N PRO A 28 -0.15 -7.84 13.50
CA PRO A 28 -1.37 -7.71 14.29
C PRO A 28 -2.43 -6.83 13.60
N ALA A 29 -2.03 -6.04 12.60
CA ALA A 29 -2.94 -5.24 11.79
C ALA A 29 -3.72 -6.10 10.77
N HIS A 30 -3.25 -7.30 10.41
CA HIS A 30 -3.84 -8.17 9.38
C HIS A 30 -5.07 -8.93 9.87
N LEU A 31 -6.01 -8.21 10.49
CA LEU A 31 -7.29 -8.71 10.98
C LEU A 31 -8.44 -7.90 10.37
N GLY A 32 -9.68 -8.39 10.50
CA GLY A 32 -10.87 -7.67 10.06
C GLY A 32 -10.82 -7.23 8.59
N LYS A 33 -10.87 -5.91 8.34
CA LYS A 33 -10.84 -5.34 6.98
C LYS A 33 -9.49 -5.48 6.28
N LEU A 34 -8.40 -5.61 7.04
CA LEU A 34 -7.03 -5.69 6.53
C LEU A 34 -6.50 -7.13 6.45
N ARG A 35 -7.35 -8.14 6.70
CA ARG A 35 -6.95 -9.57 6.72
C ARG A 35 -6.30 -10.11 5.44
N ASN A 36 -6.42 -9.41 4.32
CA ASN A 36 -5.81 -9.78 3.04
C ASN A 36 -4.67 -8.83 2.65
N ALA A 37 -4.24 -7.94 3.55
CA ALA A 37 -3.04 -7.14 3.37
C ALA A 37 -1.79 -8.02 3.40
N ILE A 38 -0.71 -7.47 2.88
CA ILE A 38 0.56 -8.15 2.67
C ILE A 38 1.66 -7.17 3.04
N ASP A 39 2.58 -7.62 3.90
CA ASP A 39 3.79 -6.86 4.20
C ASP A 39 4.94 -7.43 3.38
N PHE A 40 5.57 -6.56 2.58
CA PHE A 40 6.81 -6.87 1.88
C PHE A 40 7.97 -6.35 2.72
N ILE A 41 8.70 -7.26 3.35
CA ILE A 41 9.84 -6.94 4.21
C ILE A 41 11.05 -6.62 3.32
N VAL A 42 11.49 -5.38 3.38
CA VAL A 42 12.58 -4.79 2.58
C VAL A 42 13.25 -3.69 3.40
N ASP A 43 14.43 -3.23 2.99
CA ASP A 43 15.12 -2.16 3.71
C ASP A 43 14.43 -0.80 3.52
N ASN A 44 14.68 0.11 4.46
CA ASN A 44 14.28 1.51 4.33
C ASN A 44 14.87 2.12 3.05
N GLU A 45 14.15 3.06 2.43
CA GLU A 45 14.47 3.66 1.13
C GLU A 45 14.39 2.72 -0.09
N THR A 46 13.95 1.47 0.06
CA THR A 46 13.68 0.57 -1.07
C THR A 46 12.64 1.20 -2.01
N PRO A 47 12.85 1.18 -3.34
CA PRO A 47 11.86 1.66 -4.31
C PRO A 47 10.50 0.98 -4.14
N VAL A 48 9.42 1.76 -4.13
CA VAL A 48 8.04 1.27 -4.20
C VAL A 48 7.56 1.41 -5.63
N LEU A 49 7.08 0.31 -6.19
CA LEU A 49 6.67 0.20 -7.59
C LEU A 49 5.15 0.09 -7.69
N ALA A 50 4.56 0.72 -8.71
CA ALA A 50 3.16 0.51 -9.05
C ALA A 50 2.94 -0.98 -9.39
N ALA A 51 2.07 -1.65 -8.63
CA ALA A 51 1.81 -3.07 -8.78
C ALA A 51 1.03 -3.39 -10.07
N ASP A 52 0.30 -2.41 -10.61
CA ASP A 52 -0.42 -2.50 -11.87
C ASP A 52 -0.65 -1.10 -12.46
N ASP A 53 -1.05 -1.04 -13.73
CA ASP A 53 -1.38 0.21 -14.43
C ASP A 53 -2.58 0.91 -13.76
N GLY A 54 -2.56 2.24 -13.71
CA GLY A 54 -3.70 2.96 -13.15
C GLY A 54 -3.52 4.46 -13.04
N ILE A 55 -4.39 5.08 -12.24
CA ILE A 55 -4.40 6.50 -11.95
C ILE A 55 -4.20 6.71 -10.45
N ILE A 56 -3.29 7.60 -10.08
CA ILE A 56 -3.09 8.01 -8.69
C ILE A 56 -4.31 8.80 -8.24
N ILE A 57 -5.02 8.30 -7.23
CA ILE A 57 -6.21 8.96 -6.69
C ILE A 57 -5.99 9.57 -5.30
N PHE A 58 -4.88 9.21 -4.64
CA PHE A 58 -4.55 9.75 -3.33
C PHE A 58 -3.04 9.68 -3.07
N VAL A 59 -2.52 10.73 -2.42
CA VAL A 59 -1.14 10.82 -1.94
C VAL A 59 -1.17 11.52 -0.58
N ASN A 60 -0.69 10.83 0.47
CA ASN A 60 -0.30 11.44 1.73
C ASN A 60 1.20 11.19 1.94
N ASP A 61 2.00 12.23 2.00
CA ASP A 61 3.47 12.13 1.97
C ASP A 61 4.16 13.16 2.90
N SER A 62 3.39 13.82 3.76
CA SER A 62 3.87 14.96 4.54
C SER A 62 4.31 14.61 5.96
N SER A 63 4.13 13.37 6.42
CA SER A 63 4.53 12.99 7.77
C SER A 63 5.97 12.48 7.80
N ASN A 64 6.71 12.90 8.82
CA ASN A 64 8.01 12.35 9.21
C ASN A 64 7.94 11.59 10.55
N ILE A 65 6.74 11.17 10.96
CA ILE A 65 6.48 10.56 12.26
C ILE A 65 6.10 9.08 12.07
N GLY A 66 6.68 8.21 12.89
CA GLY A 66 6.27 6.82 13.00
C GLY A 66 6.95 6.09 14.15
N GLY A 67 6.56 4.83 14.33
CA GLY A 67 7.14 3.95 15.35
C GLY A 67 6.18 2.85 15.81
N ALA A 68 6.64 2.07 16.78
CA ALA A 68 5.97 0.86 17.27
C ALA A 68 4.75 1.12 18.19
N ASN A 69 4.28 2.37 18.32
CA ASN A 69 3.12 2.70 19.13
C ASN A 69 1.89 2.96 18.24
N PRO A 70 0.72 2.34 18.51
CA PRO A 70 -0.51 2.56 17.74
C PRO A 70 -0.96 4.02 17.63
N VAL A 71 -0.51 4.90 18.54
CA VAL A 71 -0.77 6.35 18.44
C VAL A 71 -0.29 6.94 17.11
N TYR A 72 0.70 6.32 16.47
CA TYR A 72 1.24 6.79 15.21
C TYR A 72 0.40 6.44 13.98
N TRP A 73 -0.71 5.69 14.11
CA TRP A 73 -1.52 5.27 12.95
C TRP A 73 -1.94 6.42 12.02
N GLY A 74 -2.25 7.59 12.58
CA GLY A 74 -2.65 8.78 11.80
C GLY A 74 -1.52 9.43 10.99
N HIS A 75 -0.27 9.02 11.21
CA HIS A 75 0.92 9.57 10.57
C HIS A 75 1.41 8.76 9.36
N THR A 76 0.70 7.70 8.97
CA THR A 76 1.10 6.86 7.83
C THR A 76 1.08 7.64 6.52
N ASN A 77 2.22 7.73 5.84
CA ASN A 77 2.27 8.18 4.45
C ASN A 77 1.88 7.02 3.53
N PHE A 78 1.06 7.30 2.52
CA PHE A 78 0.59 6.29 1.59
C PHE A 78 0.09 6.85 0.26
N ILE A 79 0.12 5.98 -0.75
CA ILE A 79 -0.41 6.25 -2.09
C ILE A 79 -1.54 5.26 -2.38
N VAL A 80 -2.56 5.71 -3.13
CA VAL A 80 -3.61 4.84 -3.66
C VAL A 80 -3.70 4.98 -5.18
N ILE A 81 -3.66 3.84 -5.88
CA ILE A 81 -3.88 3.74 -7.32
C ILE A 81 -5.26 3.13 -7.57
N MET A 82 -6.03 3.74 -8.47
CA MET A 82 -7.25 3.16 -9.04
C MET A 82 -6.92 2.46 -10.36
N HIS A 83 -7.36 1.21 -10.49
CA HIS A 83 -7.17 0.39 -11.69
C HIS A 83 -8.43 0.38 -12.56
N SER A 84 -8.25 0.06 -13.85
CA SER A 84 -9.33 0.10 -14.85
C SER A 84 -10.51 -0.84 -14.58
N ASN A 85 -10.28 -1.88 -13.77
CA ASN A 85 -11.28 -2.90 -13.40
C ASN A 85 -12.09 -2.55 -12.14
N GLY A 86 -11.88 -1.36 -11.56
CA GLY A 86 -12.52 -0.90 -10.32
C GLY A 86 -11.88 -1.42 -9.03
N GLU A 87 -10.72 -2.07 -9.12
CA GLU A 87 -9.88 -2.37 -7.98
C GLU A 87 -8.95 -1.21 -7.66
N TYR A 88 -8.48 -1.19 -6.41
CA TYR A 88 -7.55 -0.19 -5.92
C TYR A 88 -6.38 -0.89 -5.23
N SER A 89 -5.17 -0.37 -5.41
CA SER A 89 -4.00 -0.77 -4.62
C SER A 89 -3.57 0.39 -3.71
N ARG A 90 -3.17 0.06 -2.48
CA ARG A 90 -2.66 1.02 -1.50
C ARG A 90 -1.29 0.57 -0.99
N TYR A 91 -0.41 1.56 -0.83
CA TYR A 91 1.01 1.43 -0.52
C TYR A 91 1.32 2.28 0.71
N ASP A 92 1.48 1.66 1.88
CA ASP A 92 1.61 2.32 3.18
C ASP A 92 3.06 2.34 3.69
N HIS A 93 3.28 3.05 4.81
CA HIS A 93 4.57 3.23 5.48
C HIS A 93 5.64 3.89 4.59
N LEU A 94 5.24 4.77 3.69
CA LEU A 94 6.15 5.45 2.76
C LEU A 94 7.10 6.41 3.50
N SER A 95 8.29 6.62 2.94
CA SER A 95 9.27 7.57 3.47
C SER A 95 8.79 9.01 3.31
N TYR A 96 9.23 9.91 4.20
CA TYR A 96 8.82 11.31 4.20
C TYR A 96 9.25 12.03 2.92
N ASN A 97 8.34 12.75 2.26
CA ASN A 97 8.58 13.46 1.00
C ASN A 97 9.20 12.56 -0.08
N SER A 98 8.80 11.29 -0.15
CA SER A 98 9.37 10.32 -1.09
C SER A 98 8.52 10.09 -2.34
N SER A 99 7.29 10.62 -2.38
CA SER A 99 6.39 10.46 -3.53
C SER A 99 7.02 11.05 -4.79
N LYS A 100 7.05 10.25 -5.85
CA LYS A 100 7.46 10.64 -7.21
C LYS A 100 6.28 10.99 -8.10
N VAL A 101 5.07 10.91 -7.55
CA VAL A 101 3.82 11.03 -8.29
C VAL A 101 2.85 12.00 -7.62
N LYS A 102 1.84 12.42 -8.37
CA LYS A 102 0.77 13.31 -7.89
C LYS A 102 -0.61 12.77 -8.26
N VAL A 103 -1.62 13.19 -7.53
CA VAL A 103 -3.03 12.85 -7.83
C VAL A 103 -3.37 13.23 -9.27
N GLY A 104 -4.04 12.32 -9.98
CA GLY A 104 -4.40 12.43 -11.39
C GLY A 104 -3.33 11.91 -12.36
N GLN A 105 -2.12 11.58 -11.89
CA GLN A 105 -1.08 11.00 -12.74
C GLN A 105 -1.42 9.55 -13.12
N HIS A 106 -1.24 9.23 -14.40
CA HIS A 106 -1.22 7.85 -14.87
C HIS A 106 0.14 7.21 -14.59
N VAL A 107 0.12 5.97 -14.12
CA VAL A 107 1.32 5.16 -13.88
C VAL A 107 1.19 3.81 -14.57
N ILE A 108 2.33 3.23 -14.93
CA ILE A 108 2.40 1.88 -15.49
C ILE A 108 3.00 0.89 -14.49
N ALA A 109 2.63 -0.38 -14.61
CA ALA A 109 3.07 -1.45 -13.72
C ALA A 109 4.60 -1.60 -13.71
N GLY A 110 5.23 -1.35 -12.56
CA GLY A 110 6.68 -1.35 -12.37
C GLY A 110 7.31 0.05 -12.31
N GLU A 111 6.55 1.10 -12.56
CA GLU A 111 6.99 2.48 -12.36
C GLU A 111 7.25 2.76 -10.87
N GLU A 112 8.37 3.39 -10.54
CA GLU A 112 8.67 3.78 -9.15
C GLU A 112 7.83 4.99 -8.74
N ILE A 113 7.02 4.82 -7.71
CA ILE A 113 6.05 5.82 -7.25
C ILE A 113 6.45 6.49 -5.93
N ALA A 114 7.26 5.84 -5.11
CA ALA A 114 7.73 6.33 -3.82
C ALA A 114 8.89 5.46 -3.30
N LYS A 115 9.24 5.62 -2.03
CA LYS A 115 10.16 4.72 -1.33
C LYS A 115 9.58 4.21 -0.02
N VAL A 116 9.99 3.00 0.38
CA VAL A 116 9.68 2.42 1.68
C VAL A 116 10.29 3.28 2.78
N GLY A 117 9.50 3.52 3.81
CA GLY A 117 9.85 4.33 4.96
C GLY A 117 9.52 3.64 6.28
N MET A 118 9.35 4.49 7.28
CA MET A 118 9.00 4.12 8.66
C MET A 118 7.90 5.02 9.23
N THR A 119 7.06 5.60 8.37
CA THR A 119 5.96 6.47 8.83
C THR A 119 4.77 5.67 9.32
N GLY A 120 4.04 6.22 10.29
CA GLY A 120 2.88 5.56 10.86
C GLY A 120 3.21 4.52 11.94
N TYR A 121 2.25 3.64 12.24
CA TYR A 121 2.42 2.56 13.20
C TYR A 121 3.16 1.39 12.54
N THR A 122 4.46 1.29 12.76
CA THR A 122 5.34 0.28 12.15
C THR A 122 6.49 -0.09 13.10
N TYR A 123 6.92 -1.35 13.06
CA TYR A 123 7.99 -1.89 13.92
C TYR A 123 9.35 -1.98 13.21
N LEU A 124 9.33 -2.12 11.89
CA LEU A 124 10.50 -2.33 11.05
C LEU A 124 10.20 -1.86 9.62
N PRO A 125 11.23 -1.58 8.79
CA PRO A 125 11.01 -1.18 7.42
C PRO A 125 10.30 -2.28 6.63
N HIS A 126 9.16 -1.94 6.04
CA HIS A 126 8.39 -2.80 5.15
C HIS A 126 7.39 -1.96 4.35
N LEU A 127 6.92 -2.50 3.24
CA LEU A 127 5.76 -1.98 2.52
C LEU A 127 4.52 -2.76 2.96
N HIS A 128 3.61 -2.11 3.67
CA HIS A 128 2.24 -2.62 3.86
C HIS A 128 1.46 -2.36 2.57
N PHE A 129 0.94 -3.43 1.97
CA PHE A 129 0.27 -3.40 0.68
C PHE A 129 -1.08 -4.08 0.75
N GLN A 130 -2.06 -3.49 0.08
CA GLN A 130 -3.39 -4.08 -0.02
C GLN A 130 -4.06 -3.76 -1.34
N VAL A 131 -4.82 -4.73 -1.84
CA VAL A 131 -5.77 -4.54 -2.95
C VAL A 131 -7.18 -4.59 -2.40
N PHE A 132 -8.05 -3.68 -2.83
CA PHE A 132 -9.42 -3.59 -2.34
C PHE A 132 -10.42 -3.12 -3.40
N VAL A 133 -11.70 -3.31 -3.10
CA VAL A 133 -12.82 -2.66 -3.78
C VAL A 133 -13.59 -1.78 -2.82
N VAL A 134 -14.15 -0.68 -3.33
CA VAL A 134 -15.09 0.17 -2.60
C VAL A 134 -16.47 -0.48 -2.64
N ILE A 135 -17.14 -0.53 -1.48
CA ILE A 135 -18.44 -1.21 -1.29
C ILE A 135 -19.52 -0.27 -0.70
N GLY A 136 -19.21 1.00 -0.55
CA GLY A 136 -20.12 2.02 -0.03
C GLY A 136 -19.74 3.42 -0.52
N ILE A 137 -20.13 4.44 0.23
CA ILE A 137 -19.96 5.84 -0.19
C ILE A 137 -18.54 6.32 0.12
N ASN A 138 -18.01 5.94 1.28
CA ASN A 138 -16.72 6.43 1.74
C ASN A 138 -15.64 5.37 1.55
N MET A 139 -14.73 5.57 0.60
CA MET A 139 -13.67 4.59 0.31
C MET A 139 -12.73 4.28 1.48
N TRP A 140 -12.65 5.16 2.48
CA TRP A 140 -11.79 4.99 3.66
C TRP A 140 -12.41 4.09 4.72
N THR A 141 -13.74 4.02 4.76
CA THR A 141 -14.48 3.21 5.73
C THR A 141 -15.18 2.03 5.08
N ASP A 142 -15.58 2.16 3.83
CA ASP A 142 -16.49 1.24 3.13
C ASP A 142 -15.73 0.51 2.02
N PHE A 143 -14.72 -0.24 2.41
CA PHE A 143 -13.92 -1.06 1.51
C PHE A 143 -13.84 -2.51 1.97
N LYS A 144 -13.46 -3.38 1.04
CA LYS A 144 -13.11 -4.77 1.32
C LYS A 144 -11.81 -5.13 0.61
N THR A 145 -10.84 -5.61 1.38
CA THR A 145 -9.59 -6.15 0.82
C THR A 145 -9.83 -7.47 0.10
N LEU A 146 -9.09 -7.67 -0.99
CA LEU A 146 -9.14 -8.83 -1.86
C LEU A 146 -7.90 -9.70 -1.62
N LYS A 147 -8.03 -10.99 -1.85
CA LYS A 147 -6.87 -11.88 -1.96
C LYS A 147 -6.20 -11.66 -3.32
N VAL A 148 -4.88 -11.46 -3.29
CA VAL A 148 -3.97 -11.40 -4.44
C VAL A 148 -2.89 -12.47 -4.32
#